data_AF-A0A2H9Q888-F1
#
_entry.id   AF-A0A2H9Q888-F1
#
_cell.length_a   1.000
_cell.length_b   1.000
_cell.length_c   1.000
_cell.angle_alpha   90.00
_cell.angle_beta   90.00
_cell.angle_gamma   90.00
#
_symmetry.space_group_name_H-M   'P 1'
#
loop_
_entity.id
_entity.type
_entity.pdbx_description
1 polymer ?
#
loop_
_entity_poly.entity_id
_entity_poly.type
_entity_poly.pdbx_seq_one_letter_code
_entity_poly.pdbx_strand_id
1 'polypeptide(L)'
;MTKKKTKKIKKTKKRGRKMNTGFKVENIVSSANLGVELDLFNIAMGLDNVEYEPEQFPGAIMRLKDIHTTLLLFKNGKVICSGAKSEAQIGRSIRKAAEILQKYAKWE
;
A
#
# COMPACT_ATOMS: atom_id res chain seq x y z
N MET A 1 -31.91 36.94 64.10
CA MET A 1 -31.49 37.19 62.70
C MET A 1 -30.09 36.61 62.48
N THR A 2 -29.81 36.08 61.27
CA THR A 2 -28.48 35.75 60.69
C THR A 2 -27.70 34.53 61.26
N LYS A 3 -27.06 33.64 60.49
CA LYS A 3 -26.82 33.46 59.03
C LYS A 3 -26.57 31.96 58.78
N LYS A 4 -27.34 31.32 57.87
CA LYS A 4 -27.09 29.95 57.37
C LYS A 4 -25.77 29.90 56.60
N LYS A 5 -24.82 29.06 57.00
CA LYS A 5 -23.61 28.76 56.22
C LYS A 5 -23.96 27.82 55.06
N THR A 6 -24.10 28.36 53.86
CA THR A 6 -24.24 27.59 52.62
C THR A 6 -22.90 26.96 52.25
N LYS A 7 -22.76 25.65 52.47
CA LYS A 7 -21.63 24.86 51.94
C LYS A 7 -21.73 24.84 50.40
N LYS A 8 -20.87 25.61 49.73
CA LYS A 8 -20.66 25.54 48.28
C LYS A 8 -20.11 24.16 47.92
N ILE A 9 -20.93 23.34 47.28
CA ILE A 9 -20.53 22.07 46.68
C ILE A 9 -19.58 22.41 45.52
N LYS A 10 -18.27 22.15 45.71
CA LYS A 10 -17.28 22.24 44.63
C LYS A 10 -17.59 21.11 43.64
N LYS A 11 -18.27 21.43 42.54
CA LYS A 11 -18.40 20.52 41.38
C LYS A 11 -17.00 20.23 40.84
N THR A 12 -16.42 19.10 41.21
CA THR A 12 -15.23 18.56 40.58
C THR A 12 -15.58 18.22 39.14
N LYS A 13 -15.16 19.05 38.19
CA LYS A 13 -15.17 18.70 36.75
C LYS A 13 -14.33 17.43 36.61
N LYS A 14 -14.97 16.26 36.51
CA LYS A 14 -14.32 15.04 36.03
C LYS A 14 -13.85 15.35 34.61
N ARG A 15 -12.56 15.67 34.46
CA ARG A 15 -11.89 15.76 33.16
C ARG A 15 -11.91 14.35 32.59
N GLY A 16 -12.94 14.02 31.82
CA GLY A 16 -12.95 12.81 31.01
C GLY A 16 -11.66 12.80 30.17
N ARG A 17 -10.91 11.71 30.24
CA ARG A 17 -9.70 11.53 29.44
C ARG A 17 -10.12 11.64 27.97
N LYS A 18 -9.67 12.69 27.27
CA LYS A 18 -9.89 12.81 25.82
C LYS A 18 -9.28 11.58 25.15
N MET A 19 -10.08 10.87 24.36
CA MET A 19 -9.58 9.77 23.53
C MET A 19 -8.58 10.34 22.52
N ASN A 20 -7.44 9.67 22.34
CA ASN A 20 -6.50 10.02 21.28
C ASN A 20 -7.06 9.54 19.95
N THR A 21 -7.35 10.47 19.04
CA THR A 21 -7.90 10.20 17.70
C THR A 21 -6.85 10.31 16.60
N GLY A 22 -5.56 10.34 16.95
CA GLY A 22 -4.48 10.29 15.97
C GLY A 22 -4.47 8.95 15.24
N PHE A 23 -4.27 8.98 13.93
CA PHE A 23 -4.08 7.80 13.10
C PHE A 23 -2.81 7.95 12.26
N LYS A 24 -2.27 6.83 11.80
CA LYS A 24 -1.12 6.76 10.88
C LYS A 24 -1.40 5.71 9.84
N VAL A 25 -1.10 6.03 8.59
CA VAL A 25 -1.15 5.06 7.49
C VAL A 25 0.10 4.19 7.56
N GLU A 26 -0.08 2.89 7.78
CA GLU A 26 1.02 1.93 7.81
C GLU A 26 1.27 1.27 6.44
N ASN A 27 0.21 1.03 5.67
CA ASN A 27 0.27 0.39 4.36
C ASN A 27 -0.95 0.76 3.50
N ILE A 28 -0.72 0.92 2.20
CA ILE A 28 -1.72 1.06 1.16
C ILE A 28 -1.48 -0.05 0.14
N VAL A 29 -2.54 -0.75 -0.21
CA VAL A 29 -2.57 -1.71 -1.32
C VAL A 29 -3.39 -1.12 -2.44
N SER A 30 -2.89 -1.22 -3.67
CA SER A 30 -3.54 -0.66 -4.85
C SER A 30 -3.54 -1.67 -5.99
N SER A 31 -4.54 -1.57 -6.86
CA SER A 31 -4.61 -2.30 -8.11
C SER A 31 -4.48 -1.34 -9.29
N ALA A 32 -3.84 -1.80 -10.36
CA ALA A 32 -3.70 -1.10 -11.62
C ALA A 32 -3.78 -2.10 -12.78
N ASN A 33 -3.92 -1.58 -14.00
CA ASN A 33 -3.83 -2.36 -15.23
C ASN A 33 -2.88 -1.65 -16.19
N LEU A 34 -1.88 -2.35 -16.70
CA LEU A 34 -0.91 -1.83 -17.68
C LEU A 34 -1.48 -1.82 -19.11
N GLY A 35 -2.61 -2.49 -19.35
CA GLY A 35 -3.27 -2.51 -20.66
C GLY A 35 -2.53 -3.33 -21.73
N VAL A 36 -1.67 -4.25 -21.30
CA VAL A 36 -0.85 -5.10 -22.19
C VAL A 36 -0.80 -6.52 -21.64
N GLU A 37 -0.53 -7.50 -22.50
CA GLU A 37 -0.21 -8.85 -22.04
C GLU A 37 1.27 -8.92 -21.63
N LEU A 38 1.54 -9.59 -20.52
CA LEU A 38 2.88 -9.75 -19.96
C LEU A 38 3.37 -11.20 -20.09
N ASP A 39 4.58 -11.37 -20.59
CA ASP A 39 5.27 -12.65 -20.61
C ASP A 39 5.99 -12.92 -19.28
N LEU A 40 5.26 -13.42 -18.28
CA LEU A 40 5.78 -13.59 -16.92
C LEU A 40 7.02 -14.50 -16.83
N PHE A 41 7.13 -15.50 -17.71
CA PHE A 41 8.27 -16.41 -17.74
C PHE A 41 9.53 -15.67 -18.22
N ASN A 42 9.43 -14.97 -19.35
CA ASN A 42 10.55 -14.18 -19.87
C ASN A 42 10.93 -13.01 -18.94
N ILE A 43 9.95 -12.41 -18.26
CA ILE A 43 10.19 -11.38 -17.24
C ILE A 43 11.03 -11.96 -16.10
N ALA A 44 10.63 -13.10 -15.52
CA ALA A 44 11.34 -13.73 -14.41
C ALA A 44 12.74 -14.22 -14.80
N MET A 45 12.91 -14.74 -16.02
CA MET A 45 14.24 -15.12 -16.54
C MET A 45 15.16 -13.92 -16.75
N GLY A 46 14.60 -12.75 -17.08
CA GLY A 46 15.39 -11.58 -17.46
C GLY A 46 15.59 -10.54 -16.35
N LEU A 47 14.95 -10.70 -15.20
CA LEU A 47 14.98 -9.74 -14.09
C LEU A 47 15.19 -10.45 -12.75
N ASP A 48 16.34 -10.21 -12.11
CA ASP A 48 16.71 -10.82 -10.82
C ASP A 48 15.76 -10.47 -9.66
N ASN A 49 14.96 -9.42 -9.82
CA ASN A 49 14.02 -8.96 -8.79
C ASN A 49 12.58 -9.44 -9.04
N VAL A 50 12.39 -10.43 -9.92
CA VAL A 50 11.10 -11.04 -10.23
C VAL A 50 11.13 -12.55 -9.97
N GLU A 51 10.19 -13.03 -9.17
CA GLU A 51 9.99 -14.44 -8.88
C GLU A 51 8.68 -14.90 -9.55
N TYR A 52 8.71 -16.00 -10.31
CA TYR A 52 7.50 -16.56 -10.94
C TYR A 52 7.51 -18.08 -10.86
N GLU A 53 6.64 -18.63 -10.03
CA GLU A 53 6.46 -20.07 -9.81
C GLU A 53 4.97 -20.40 -9.99
N PRO A 54 4.50 -20.65 -11.23
CA PRO A 54 3.07 -20.76 -11.55
C PRO A 54 2.35 -21.88 -10.79
N GLU A 55 3.08 -22.94 -10.42
CA GLU A 55 2.58 -24.05 -9.60
C GLU A 55 2.28 -23.62 -8.14
N GLN A 56 2.93 -22.57 -7.66
CA GLN A 56 2.74 -22.02 -6.32
C GLN A 56 1.79 -20.81 -6.32
N PHE A 57 1.89 -19.94 -7.33
CA PHE A 57 1.10 -18.73 -7.43
C PHE A 57 0.95 -18.28 -8.91
N PRO A 58 -0.27 -17.93 -9.37
CA PRO A 58 -0.53 -17.62 -10.79
C PRO A 58 0.05 -16.28 -11.30
N GLY A 59 0.67 -15.48 -10.43
CA GLY A 59 1.30 -14.20 -10.81
C GLY A 59 2.80 -14.19 -10.51
N ALA A 60 3.51 -13.20 -11.06
CA ALA A 60 4.91 -12.96 -10.74
C ALA A 60 5.04 -11.93 -9.60
N ILE A 61 6.01 -12.12 -8.71
CA ILE A 61 6.30 -11.23 -7.59
C ILE A 61 7.52 -10.40 -7.96
N MET A 62 7.32 -9.10 -8.22
CA MET A 62 8.38 -8.14 -8.50
C MET A 62 8.65 -7.27 -7.27
N ARG A 63 9.90 -7.20 -6.82
CA ARG A 63 10.30 -6.38 -5.66
C ARG A 63 11.07 -5.14 -6.11
N LEU A 64 10.55 -3.96 -5.82
CA LEU A 64 11.24 -2.68 -6.03
C LEU A 64 11.89 -2.24 -4.71
N LYS A 65 13.14 -2.67 -4.48
CA LYS A 65 13.86 -2.42 -3.22
C LYS A 65 14.08 -0.93 -2.95
N ASP A 66 14.34 -0.12 -3.98
CA ASP A 66 14.55 1.32 -3.84
C ASP A 66 13.28 2.08 -3.40
N ILE A 67 12.12 1.64 -3.89
CA ILE A 67 10.82 2.23 -3.51
C ILE A 67 10.18 1.50 -2.32
N HIS A 68 10.75 0.39 -1.86
CA HIS A 68 10.24 -0.45 -0.76
C HIS A 68 8.81 -0.94 -1.01
N THR A 69 8.49 -1.32 -2.25
CA THR A 69 7.17 -1.86 -2.63
C THR A 69 7.31 -3.21 -3.32
N THR A 70 6.28 -4.05 -3.17
CA THR A 70 6.16 -5.31 -3.90
C THR A 70 4.99 -5.22 -4.87
N LEU A 71 5.19 -5.71 -6.09
CA LEU A 71 4.18 -5.78 -7.13
C LEU A 71 3.87 -7.24 -7.46
N LEU A 72 2.60 -7.57 -7.54
CA LEU A 72 2.12 -8.83 -8.12
C LEU A 72 1.70 -8.54 -9.55
N LEU A 73 2.37 -9.17 -10.51
CA LEU A 73 2.12 -9.04 -11.95
C LEU A 73 1.31 -10.22 -12.44
N PHE A 74 0.28 -9.97 -13.25
CA PHE A 74 -0.53 -11.01 -13.86
C PHE A 74 -0.38 -10.96 -15.38
N LYS A 75 -0.56 -12.12 -16.03
CA LYS A 75 -0.41 -12.27 -17.49
C LYS A 75 -1.24 -11.26 -18.29
N ASN A 76 -2.44 -10.92 -17.83
CA ASN A 76 -3.33 -9.94 -18.47
C ASN A 76 -2.98 -8.47 -18.20
N GLY A 77 -1.79 -8.17 -17.68
CA GLY A 77 -1.35 -6.79 -17.40
C GLY A 77 -1.88 -6.20 -16.10
N LYS A 78 -2.69 -6.94 -15.33
CA LYS A 78 -3.10 -6.50 -13.99
C LYS A 78 -1.90 -6.47 -13.06
N VAL A 79 -1.85 -5.43 -12.22
CA VAL A 79 -0.79 -5.23 -11.23
C VAL A 79 -1.40 -4.93 -9.87
N ILE A 80 -0.91 -5.59 -8.82
CA ILE A 80 -1.24 -5.26 -7.42
C ILE A 80 0.02 -4.74 -6.75
N CYS A 81 0.01 -3.50 -6.27
CA CYS A 81 1.12 -2.88 -5.55
C CYS A 81 0.81 -2.83 -4.05
N SER A 82 1.73 -3.33 -3.22
CA SER A 82 1.66 -3.32 -1.76
C SER A 82 2.97 -2.81 -1.14
N GLY A 83 2.92 -2.44 0.15
CA GLY A 83 4.07 -1.91 0.89
C GLY A 83 4.22 -0.39 0.81
N ALA A 84 3.31 0.30 0.13
CA ALA A 84 3.35 1.75 -0.01
C ALA A 84 2.74 2.45 1.22
N LYS A 85 3.29 3.60 1.61
CA LYS A 85 2.78 4.46 2.69
C LYS A 85 2.07 5.72 2.19
N SER A 86 2.05 5.91 0.87
CA SER A 86 1.40 7.05 0.22
C SER A 86 1.01 6.71 -1.21
N GLU A 87 0.00 7.38 -1.74
CA GLU A 87 -0.42 7.27 -3.14
C GLU A 87 0.70 7.69 -4.11
N ALA A 88 1.49 8.71 -3.75
CA ALA A 88 2.63 9.13 -4.56
C ALA A 88 3.67 8.01 -4.73
N GLN A 89 3.88 7.20 -3.69
CA GLN A 89 4.77 6.04 -3.76
C GLN A 89 4.21 4.96 -4.69
N ILE A 90 2.90 4.68 -4.62
CA ILE A 90 2.21 3.79 -5.57
C ILE A 90 2.45 4.25 -7.02
N GLY A 91 2.21 5.53 -7.30
CA GLY A 91 2.40 6.07 -8.66
C GLY A 91 3.84 5.93 -9.15
N ARG A 92 4.85 6.10 -8.29
CA ARG A 92 6.25 5.84 -8.64
C ARG A 92 6.52 4.36 -8.89
N SER A 93 6.01 3.46 -8.06
CA SER A 93 6.18 2.01 -8.21
C SER A 93 5.58 1.49 -9.51
N ILE A 94 4.34 1.89 -9.84
CA ILE A 94 3.67 1.46 -11.07
C ILE A 94 4.39 2.00 -12.30
N ARG A 95 4.80 3.28 -12.31
CA ARG A 95 5.57 3.85 -13.44
C ARG A 95 6.90 3.14 -13.65
N LYS A 96 7.67 2.94 -12.58
CA LYS A 96 8.96 2.23 -12.66
C LYS A 96 8.77 0.79 -13.16
N ALA A 97 7.74 0.10 -12.70
CA ALA A 97 7.41 -1.23 -13.20
C ALA A 97 7.06 -1.19 -14.70
N ALA A 98 6.22 -0.26 -15.14
CA ALA A 98 5.87 -0.11 -16.55
C ALA A 98 7.09 0.13 -17.45
N GLU A 99 8.03 1.00 -17.04
CA GLU A 99 9.28 1.25 -17.75
C GLU A 99 10.14 -0.01 -17.89
N ILE A 100 10.31 -0.78 -16.80
CA ILE A 100 11.10 -2.02 -16.81
C ILE A 100 10.43 -3.10 -17.67
N LEU A 101 9.10 -3.19 -17.59
CA LEU A 101 8.30 -4.23 -18.23
C LEU A 101 8.01 -3.95 -19.71
N GLN A 102 8.27 -2.74 -20.20
CA GLN A 102 7.96 -2.33 -21.57
C GLN A 102 8.55 -3.28 -22.63
N LYS A 103 9.76 -3.79 -22.40
CA LYS A 103 10.43 -4.75 -23.31
C LYS A 103 9.83 -6.16 -23.33
N TYR A 104 8.92 -6.47 -22.39
CA TYR A 104 8.23 -7.75 -22.28
C TYR A 104 6.73 -7.63 -22.58
N ALA A 105 6.25 -6.42 -22.87
CA ALA A 105 4.86 -6.17 -23.22
C ALA A 105 4.56 -6.67 -24.62
N LYS A 106 3.49 -7.47 -24.73
CA LYS A 106 2.89 -7.82 -26.02
C LYS A 106 1.74 -6.86 -26.27
N TRP A 107 1.86 -6.11 -27.36
CA TRP A 107 0.85 -5.19 -27.84
C TRP A 107 0.04 -5.94 -28.89
N GLU A 108 -1.27 -6.07 -28.67
CA GLU A 108 -2.19 -6.57 -29.70
C GLU A 108 -2.41 -5.53 -30.80
#